data_AF-A0A4Z1KH26-F1
#
_entry.id   AF-A0A4Z1KH26-F1
#
_cell.length_a   1.000
_cell.length_b   1.000
_cell.length_c   1.000
_cell.angle_alpha   90.00
_cell.angle_beta   90.00
_cell.angle_gamma   90.00
#
_symmetry.space_group_name_H-M   'P 1'
#
loop_
_entity.id
_entity.type
_entity.pdbx_description
1 polymer ?
#
loop_
_entity_poly.entity_id
_entity_poly.type
_entity_poly.pdbx_seq_one_letter_code
_entity_poly.pdbx_strand_id
1 'polypeptide(L)'
;MGSKNRRAVQAAPSEFIPKHPTEIMAHPAMVLTGNILTLTIDYCGPGSPIEKSTSMKSLLTILPDYAPYVKILQLSIHAGIPHMEPPSIYTSRIADMKSIVGEINKFKKLEQVRIRMLVDYCSFPQMKLAAAMFGVRQEVQRTLQYVVRGEEPVRVEVENDTMRRLNGVWRKEFL
;
A
#
# COMPACT_ATOMS: atom_id res chain seq x y z
N MET A 1 -49.81 -33.06 20.66
CA MET A 1 -48.78 -32.78 19.64
C MET A 1 -47.93 -31.61 20.14
N GLY A 2 -46.71 -31.86 20.61
CA GLY A 2 -45.81 -30.82 21.11
C GLY A 2 -44.49 -30.89 20.36
N SER A 3 -44.38 -30.15 19.26
CA SER A 3 -43.16 -30.10 18.46
C SER A 3 -42.12 -29.22 19.16
N LYS A 4 -41.08 -29.83 19.73
CA LYS A 4 -39.92 -29.11 20.26
C LYS A 4 -39.03 -28.68 19.09
N ASN A 5 -39.21 -27.43 18.65
CA ASN A 5 -38.26 -26.75 17.78
C ASN A 5 -36.91 -26.59 18.49
N ARG A 6 -35.97 -27.52 18.23
CA ARG A 6 -34.55 -27.32 18.55
C ARG A 6 -34.00 -26.30 17.55
N ARG A 7 -33.89 -25.04 17.97
CA ARG A 7 -33.04 -24.06 17.27
C ARG A 7 -31.58 -24.51 17.45
N ALA A 8 -30.91 -24.80 16.34
CA ALA A 8 -29.47 -24.97 16.31
C ALA A 8 -28.82 -23.66 16.78
N VAL A 9 -27.97 -23.74 17.80
CA VAL A 9 -27.13 -22.63 18.24
C VAL A 9 -26.17 -22.33 17.10
N GLN A 10 -26.26 -21.15 16.51
CA GLN A 10 -25.27 -20.66 15.55
C GLN A 10 -23.91 -20.64 16.26
N ALA A 11 -22.93 -21.34 15.69
CA ALA A 11 -21.56 -21.29 16.18
C ALA A 11 -21.10 -19.82 16.20
N ALA A 12 -20.66 -19.36 17.37
CA ALA A 12 -20.06 -18.04 17.51
C ALA A 12 -18.89 -17.94 16.51
N PRO A 13 -18.69 -16.79 15.85
CA PRO A 13 -17.55 -16.60 14.97
C PRO A 13 -16.27 -16.90 15.77
N SER A 14 -15.46 -17.83 15.27
CA SER A 14 -14.18 -18.18 15.89
C SER A 14 -13.41 -16.91 16.18
N GLU A 15 -13.07 -16.65 17.45
CA GLU A 15 -12.24 -15.52 17.83
C GLU A 15 -10.93 -15.62 17.04
N PHE A 16 -10.74 -14.70 16.10
CA PHE A 16 -9.50 -14.58 15.36
C PHE A 16 -8.45 -14.03 16.32
N ILE A 17 -7.63 -14.92 16.89
CA ILE A 17 -6.49 -14.54 17.71
C ILE A 17 -5.38 -14.06 16.75
N PRO A 18 -4.96 -12.79 16.81
CA PRO A 18 -3.85 -12.29 16.00
C PRO A 18 -2.56 -13.08 16.29
N LYS A 19 -1.83 -13.47 15.24
CA LYS A 19 -0.48 -14.05 15.36
C LYS A 19 0.44 -13.08 16.08
N HIS A 20 1.27 -13.55 17.01
CA HIS A 20 2.26 -12.67 17.62
C HIS A 20 3.16 -12.04 16.53
N PRO A 21 3.59 -10.77 16.62
CA PRO A 21 4.37 -10.14 15.55
C PRO A 21 5.60 -10.90 15.08
N THR A 22 6.23 -11.69 15.97
CA THR A 22 7.39 -12.54 15.64
C THR A 22 7.04 -13.81 14.86
N GLU A 23 5.76 -14.18 14.81
CA GLU A 23 5.23 -15.35 14.09
C GLU A 23 4.74 -14.98 12.69
N ILE A 24 4.65 -13.68 12.38
CA ILE A 24 4.31 -13.21 11.04
C ILE A 24 5.48 -13.55 10.10
N MET A 25 5.16 -14.17 8.97
CA MET A 25 6.16 -14.52 7.96
C MET A 25 6.92 -13.27 7.51
N ALA A 26 8.26 -13.30 7.62
CA ALA A 26 9.09 -12.18 7.19
C ALA A 26 9.03 -12.01 5.67
N HIS A 27 8.98 -10.75 5.22
CA HIS A 27 9.08 -10.39 3.82
C HIS A 27 10.12 -9.26 3.66
N PRO A 28 11.05 -9.33 2.70
CA PRO A 28 12.15 -8.37 2.58
C PRO A 28 11.69 -6.92 2.38
N ALA A 29 10.52 -6.73 1.77
CA ALA A 29 9.92 -5.41 1.57
C ALA A 29 9.12 -4.89 2.78
N MET A 30 9.01 -5.64 3.88
CA MET A 30 8.14 -5.34 5.02
C MET A 30 8.91 -5.34 6.35
N VAL A 31 8.77 -4.26 7.11
CA VAL A 31 9.36 -4.15 8.45
C VAL A 31 8.36 -3.50 9.39
N LEU A 32 8.04 -4.18 10.50
CA LEU A 32 7.23 -3.63 11.58
C LEU A 32 8.14 -3.15 12.72
N THR A 33 8.03 -1.87 13.07
CA THR A 33 8.72 -1.27 14.21
C THR A 33 7.69 -0.57 15.10
N GLY A 34 7.42 -1.14 16.27
CA GLY A 34 6.32 -0.71 17.12
C GLY A 34 4.97 -0.87 16.41
N ASN A 35 4.27 0.24 16.17
CA ASN A 35 3.00 0.30 15.44
C ASN A 35 3.14 0.83 13.99
N ILE A 36 4.38 0.96 13.51
CA ILE A 36 4.71 1.50 12.19
C ILE A 36 5.13 0.34 11.28
N LEU A 37 4.34 0.08 10.23
CA LEU A 37 4.72 -0.87 9.18
C LEU A 37 5.30 -0.11 8.00
N THR A 38 6.55 -0.42 7.66
CA THR A 38 7.22 0.07 6.46
C THR A 38 7.10 -0.94 5.33
N LEU A 39 6.60 -0.49 4.19
CA LEU A 39 6.52 -1.20 2.92
C LEU A 39 7.45 -0.53 1.92
N THR A 40 8.35 -1.28 1.30
CA THR A 40 9.28 -0.78 0.28
C THR A 40 9.01 -1.46 -1.06
N ILE A 41 8.48 -0.71 -2.03
CA ILE A 41 8.20 -1.21 -3.37
C ILE A 41 9.21 -0.58 -4.33
N ASP A 42 10.17 -1.39 -4.75
CA ASP A 42 11.20 -0.96 -5.71
C ASP A 42 11.00 -1.65 -7.06
N TYR A 43 10.43 -0.91 -8.02
CA TYR A 43 10.25 -1.40 -9.38
C TYR A 43 11.49 -1.21 -10.26
N CYS A 44 12.42 -0.34 -9.87
CA CYS A 44 13.63 -0.02 -10.62
C CYS A 44 14.84 -0.84 -10.17
N GLY A 45 14.78 -1.43 -8.97
CA GLY A 45 15.81 -2.26 -8.39
C GLY A 45 16.07 -3.56 -9.16
N PRO A 46 17.13 -4.29 -8.76
CA PRO A 46 17.49 -5.56 -9.39
C PRO A 46 16.36 -6.59 -9.26
N GLY A 47 16.25 -7.48 -10.25
CA GLY A 47 15.25 -8.54 -10.29
C GLY A 47 14.46 -8.55 -11.60
N SER A 48 14.19 -9.75 -12.09
CA SER A 48 13.35 -10.00 -13.25
C SER A 48 11.89 -9.60 -12.97
N PRO A 49 11.08 -9.33 -14.02
CA PRO A 49 9.65 -9.06 -13.85
C PRO A 49 8.90 -10.18 -13.10
N ILE A 50 9.30 -11.43 -13.29
CA ILE A 50 8.71 -12.60 -12.63
C ILE A 50 9.01 -12.60 -11.12
N GLU A 51 10.25 -12.30 -10.74
CA GLU A 51 10.64 -12.19 -9.33
C GLU A 51 9.90 -11.04 -8.64
N LYS A 52 9.78 -9.89 -9.31
CA LYS A 52 9.04 -8.73 -8.80
C LYS A 52 7.55 -9.06 -8.60
N SER A 53 6.93 -9.72 -9.58
CA SER A 53 5.53 -10.16 -9.48
C SER A 53 5.33 -11.18 -8.35
N THR A 54 6.24 -12.14 -8.23
CA THR A 54 6.21 -13.15 -7.15
C THR A 54 6.33 -12.50 -5.78
N SER A 55 7.26 -11.55 -5.64
CA SER A 55 7.45 -10.78 -4.41
C SER A 55 6.21 -9.94 -4.06
N MET A 56 5.56 -9.30 -5.04
CA MET A 56 4.33 -8.57 -4.78
C MET A 56 3.19 -9.50 -4.32
N LYS A 57 3.06 -10.68 -4.93
CA LYS A 57 2.05 -11.67 -4.54
C LYS A 57 2.28 -12.18 -3.10
N SER A 58 3.53 -12.47 -2.72
CA SER A 58 3.84 -12.86 -1.34
C SER A 58 3.58 -11.72 -0.36
N LEU A 59 3.95 -10.49 -0.71
CA LEU A 59 3.68 -9.30 0.09
C LEU A 59 2.18 -9.16 0.37
N LEU A 60 1.34 -9.19 -0.67
CA LEU A 60 -0.12 -9.06 -0.52
C LEU A 60 -0.74 -10.20 0.30
N THR A 61 -0.13 -11.39 0.29
CA THR A 61 -0.58 -12.53 1.09
C THR A 61 -0.29 -12.33 2.58
N ILE A 62 0.86 -11.74 2.91
CA ILE A 62 1.32 -11.56 4.29
C ILE A 62 0.77 -10.26 4.91
N LEU A 63 0.55 -9.23 4.09
CA LEU A 63 0.14 -7.90 4.53
C LEU A 63 -1.03 -7.89 5.54
N PRO A 64 -2.12 -8.67 5.36
CA PRO A 64 -3.22 -8.71 6.32
C PRO A 64 -2.82 -9.14 7.74
N ASP A 65 -1.79 -9.95 7.92
CA ASP A 65 -1.34 -10.43 9.24
C ASP A 65 -0.83 -9.27 10.12
N TYR A 66 -0.40 -8.17 9.51
CA TYR A 66 0.04 -6.97 10.24
C TYR A 66 -1.11 -6.06 10.69
N ALA A 67 -2.31 -6.23 10.13
CA ALA A 67 -3.46 -5.35 10.37
C ALA A 67 -3.80 -5.08 11.86
N PRO A 68 -3.67 -6.06 12.78
CA PRO A 68 -3.98 -5.84 14.20
C PRO A 68 -3.02 -4.89 14.94
N TYR A 69 -1.83 -4.66 14.38
CA TYR A 69 -0.71 -3.95 15.03
C TYR A 69 -0.44 -2.57 14.46
N VAL A 70 -0.85 -2.35 13.21
CA VAL A 70 -0.46 -1.16 12.46
C VAL A 70 -1.39 0.02 12.75
N LYS A 71 -0.79 1.13 13.19
CA LYS A 71 -1.41 2.45 13.24
C LYS A 71 -0.90 3.38 12.15
N ILE A 72 0.36 3.22 11.76
CA ILE A 72 1.00 4.05 10.74
C ILE A 72 1.58 3.14 9.67
N LEU A 73 1.23 3.40 8.41
CA LEU A 73 1.85 2.75 7.26
C LEU A 73 2.82 3.72 6.59
N GLN A 74 4.07 3.31 6.41
CA GLN A 74 5.04 4.02 5.59
C GLN A 74 5.24 3.26 4.28
N LEU A 75 4.81 3.85 3.16
CA LEU A 75 4.93 3.26 1.84
C LEU A 75 6.00 4.01 1.04
N SER A 76 7.15 3.37 0.85
CA SER A 76 8.23 3.87 0.00
C SER A 76 8.13 3.25 -1.39
N ILE A 77 8.10 4.06 -2.44
CA ILE A 77 7.92 3.60 -3.83
C ILE A 77 9.06 4.16 -4.67
N HIS A 78 9.79 3.30 -5.37
CA HIS A 78 10.70 3.67 -6.45
C HIS A 78 10.16 3.13 -7.77
N ALA A 79 9.90 4.04 -8.72
CA ALA A 79 9.29 3.69 -10.00
C ALA A 79 9.95 4.46 -11.14
N GLY A 80 10.02 3.81 -12.30
CA GLY A 80 10.54 4.42 -13.53
C GLY A 80 9.58 5.46 -14.09
N ILE A 81 9.98 6.12 -15.17
CA ILE A 81 9.09 7.00 -15.91
C ILE A 81 8.09 6.17 -16.73
N PRO A 82 6.77 6.36 -16.56
CA PRO A 82 5.75 5.56 -17.23
C PRO A 82 5.83 5.52 -18.76
N HIS A 83 6.25 6.59 -19.42
CA HIS A 83 6.37 6.60 -20.89
C HIS A 83 7.68 5.99 -21.41
N MET A 84 8.61 5.65 -20.52
CA MET A 84 9.86 4.96 -20.85
C MET A 84 9.74 3.44 -20.66
N GLU A 85 8.59 2.94 -20.21
CA GLU A 85 8.33 1.52 -20.01
C GLU A 85 7.18 1.03 -20.90
N PRO A 86 7.13 -0.30 -21.18
CA PRO A 86 5.99 -0.87 -21.88
C PRO A 86 4.69 -0.56 -21.13
N PRO A 87 3.61 -0.12 -21.82
CA PRO A 87 2.35 0.24 -21.16
C PRO A 87 1.79 -0.85 -20.24
N SER A 88 1.96 -2.13 -20.61
CA SER A 88 1.54 -3.28 -19.80
C SER A 88 2.22 -3.34 -18.42
N ILE A 89 3.50 -2.94 -18.33
CA ILE A 89 4.24 -2.89 -17.06
C ILE A 89 3.66 -1.80 -16.17
N TYR A 90 3.42 -0.60 -16.72
CA TYR A 90 2.82 0.49 -15.96
C TYR A 90 1.42 0.13 -15.45
N THR A 91 0.58 -0.49 -16.30
CA THR A 91 -0.75 -0.98 -15.90
C THR A 91 -0.66 -2.04 -14.79
N SER A 92 0.31 -2.96 -14.85
CA SER A 92 0.53 -3.94 -13.77
C SER A 92 0.86 -3.25 -12.45
N ARG A 93 1.72 -2.22 -12.46
CA ARG A 93 2.08 -1.48 -11.24
C ARG A 93 0.90 -0.70 -10.64
N ILE A 94 0.01 -0.17 -11.49
CA ILE A 94 -1.26 0.42 -11.03
C ILE A 94 -2.09 -0.65 -10.31
N ALA A 95 -2.20 -1.86 -10.88
CA ALA A 95 -2.95 -2.96 -10.26
C ALA A 95 -2.35 -3.36 -8.90
N ASP A 96 -1.01 -3.44 -8.81
CA ASP A 96 -0.31 -3.72 -7.55
C ASP A 96 -0.65 -2.66 -6.47
N MET A 97 -0.60 -1.38 -6.84
CA MET A 97 -0.95 -0.28 -5.93
C MET A 97 -2.42 -0.33 -5.50
N LYS A 98 -3.35 -0.67 -6.41
CA LYS A 98 -4.76 -0.88 -6.05
C LYS A 98 -4.94 -2.02 -5.06
N SER A 99 -4.24 -3.14 -5.26
CA SER A 99 -4.28 -4.29 -4.34
C SER A 99 -3.74 -3.93 -2.95
N ILE A 100 -2.62 -3.21 -2.87
CA ILE A 100 -2.09 -2.72 -1.59
C ILE A 100 -3.12 -1.83 -0.90
N VAL A 101 -3.69 -0.85 -1.61
CA VAL A 101 -4.73 0.03 -1.06
C VAL A 101 -5.96 -0.76 -0.58
N GLY A 102 -6.37 -1.79 -1.33
CA GLY A 102 -7.45 -2.69 -0.97
C GLY A 102 -7.21 -3.42 0.34
N GLU A 103 -5.99 -3.91 0.58
CA GLU A 103 -5.63 -4.58 1.83
C GLU A 103 -5.53 -3.60 3.02
N ILE A 104 -4.83 -2.47 2.86
CA ILE A 104 -4.63 -1.53 3.97
C ILE A 104 -5.93 -0.87 4.41
N ASN A 105 -6.92 -0.73 3.51
CA ASN A 105 -8.23 -0.22 3.88
C ASN A 105 -8.97 -1.15 4.86
N LYS A 106 -8.61 -2.44 4.93
CA LYS A 106 -9.15 -3.40 5.91
C LYS A 106 -8.55 -3.22 7.32
N PHE A 107 -7.48 -2.44 7.47
CA PHE A 107 -6.75 -2.31 8.74
C PHE A 107 -7.49 -1.39 9.70
N LYS A 108 -8.35 -1.91 10.58
CA LYS A 108 -9.23 -1.10 11.43
C LYS A 108 -8.54 -0.06 12.31
N LYS A 109 -7.28 -0.29 12.70
CA LYS A 109 -6.50 0.61 13.57
C LYS A 109 -5.59 1.59 12.82
N LEU A 110 -5.56 1.52 11.49
CA LEU A 110 -4.74 2.42 10.68
C LEU A 110 -5.25 3.86 10.82
N GLU A 111 -4.37 4.75 11.27
CA GLU A 111 -4.64 6.17 11.52
C GLU A 111 -3.96 7.04 10.44
N GLN A 112 -2.80 6.61 9.93
CA GLN A 112 -2.01 7.40 8.99
C GLN A 112 -1.31 6.54 7.92
N VAL A 113 -1.29 7.05 6.69
CA VAL A 113 -0.48 6.55 5.57
C VAL A 113 0.50 7.65 5.14
N ARG A 114 1.79 7.33 5.13
CA ARG A 114 2.89 8.20 4.72
C ARG A 114 3.51 7.62 3.46
N ILE A 115 3.37 8.32 2.35
CA ILE A 115 3.92 7.89 1.07
C ILE A 115 5.19 8.68 0.79
N ARG A 116 6.24 7.95 0.42
CA ARG A 116 7.52 8.51 -0.01
C ARG A 116 7.84 8.00 -1.41
N MET A 117 7.96 8.90 -2.36
CA MET A 117 8.46 8.58 -3.69
C MET A 117 9.97 8.76 -3.74
N LEU A 118 10.69 7.72 -4.17
CA LEU A 118 12.07 7.85 -4.61
C LEU A 118 12.05 8.19 -6.10
N VAL A 119 12.59 9.35 -6.46
CA VAL A 119 12.64 9.84 -7.84
C VAL A 119 14.09 10.00 -8.28
N ASP A 120 14.39 9.62 -9.52
CA ASP A 120 15.76 9.66 -10.03
C ASP A 120 16.15 11.07 -10.48
N TYR A 121 15.15 11.85 -10.88
CA TYR A 121 15.21 13.28 -11.21
C TYR A 121 13.82 13.87 -10.94
N CYS A 122 13.73 15.18 -10.67
CA CYS A 122 12.47 15.83 -10.29
C CYS A 122 11.44 15.79 -11.46
N SER A 123 10.69 14.68 -11.55
CA SER A 123 9.81 14.35 -12.67
C SER A 123 8.47 13.85 -12.16
N PHE A 124 7.43 14.67 -12.32
CA PHE A 124 6.05 14.32 -11.95
C PHE A 124 5.60 12.93 -12.45
N PRO A 125 5.92 12.49 -13.70
CA PRO A 125 5.60 11.14 -14.16
C PRO A 125 6.02 10.00 -13.20
N GLN A 126 7.17 10.08 -12.53
CA GLN A 126 7.61 9.03 -11.58
C GLN A 126 6.71 8.97 -10.34
N MET A 127 6.06 10.08 -10.00
CA MET A 127 5.18 10.20 -8.83
C MET A 127 3.77 9.65 -9.07
N LYS A 128 3.41 9.29 -10.31
CA LYS A 128 2.02 8.91 -10.64
C LYS A 128 1.46 7.78 -9.79
N LEU A 129 2.27 6.80 -9.41
CA LEU A 129 1.83 5.69 -8.54
C LEU A 129 1.41 6.16 -7.14
N ALA A 130 1.89 7.32 -6.66
CA ALA A 130 1.42 7.94 -5.42
C ALA A 130 -0.06 8.32 -5.47
N ALA A 131 -0.67 8.44 -6.66
CA ALA A 131 -2.10 8.70 -6.80
C ALA A 131 -2.97 7.62 -6.13
N ALA A 132 -2.43 6.41 -5.90
CA ALA A 132 -3.08 5.37 -5.12
C ALA A 132 -3.51 5.84 -3.71
N MET A 133 -2.85 6.86 -3.15
CA MET A 133 -3.20 7.47 -1.87
C MET A 133 -4.66 7.95 -1.81
N PHE A 134 -5.23 8.35 -2.95
CA PHE A 134 -6.62 8.83 -3.00
C PHE A 134 -7.63 7.70 -2.77
N GLY A 135 -7.25 6.44 -3.02
CA GLY A 135 -8.06 5.26 -2.72
C GLY A 135 -8.03 4.82 -1.26
N VAL A 136 -7.18 5.42 -0.42
CA VAL A 136 -7.20 5.19 1.03
C VAL A 136 -8.49 5.77 1.61
N ARG A 137 -9.07 5.10 2.62
CA ARG A 137 -10.29 5.55 3.30
C ARG A 137 -10.18 6.95 3.89
N GLN A 138 -11.31 7.67 3.96
CA GLN A 138 -11.35 9.12 4.18
C GLN A 138 -10.79 9.55 5.54
N GLU A 139 -11.03 8.76 6.57
CA GLU A 139 -10.63 8.98 7.96
C GLU A 139 -9.13 8.79 8.21
N VAL A 140 -8.40 8.16 7.29
CA VAL A 140 -6.95 7.96 7.42
C VAL A 140 -6.22 9.18 6.90
N GLN A 141 -5.35 9.74 7.75
CA GLN A 141 -4.50 10.86 7.37
C GLN A 141 -3.49 10.41 6.31
N ARG A 142 -3.29 11.23 5.27
CA ARG A 142 -2.37 10.93 4.17
C ARG A 142 -1.33 12.02 4.06
N THR A 143 -0.09 11.62 3.86
CA THR A 143 1.01 12.55 3.58
C THR A 143 1.82 12.03 2.41
N LEU A 144 2.36 12.94 1.61
CA LEU A 144 3.20 12.63 0.48
C LEU A 144 4.52 13.41 0.59
N GLN A 145 5.62 12.69 0.38
CA GLN A 145 6.94 13.25 0.20
C GLN A 145 7.57 12.63 -1.05
N TYR A 146 8.50 13.34 -1.67
CA TYR A 146 9.42 12.76 -2.63
C TYR A 146 10.87 13.06 -2.26
N VAL A 147 11.78 12.22 -2.69
CA VAL A 147 13.22 12.36 -2.45
C VAL A 147 13.93 12.15 -3.78
N VAL A 148 14.68 13.15 -4.23
CA VAL A 148 15.65 13.02 -5.32
C VAL A 148 16.94 12.48 -4.71
N ARG A 149 17.62 11.57 -5.41
CA ARG A 149 18.87 10.98 -4.91
C ARG A 149 19.90 12.06 -4.58
N GLY A 150 20.36 12.08 -3.32
CA GLY A 150 21.34 13.06 -2.84
C GLY A 150 20.74 14.37 -2.36
N GLU A 151 19.42 14.51 -2.38
CA GLU A 151 18.70 15.69 -1.88
C GLU A 151 17.85 15.36 -0.65
N GLU A 152 17.47 16.41 0.08
CA GLU A 152 16.56 16.31 1.21
C GLU A 152 15.13 15.98 0.76
N PRO A 153 14.35 15.24 1.58
CA PRO A 153 12.95 14.97 1.27
C PRO A 153 12.10 16.23 1.14
N VAL A 154 11.38 16.36 0.02
CA VAL A 154 10.43 17.44 -0.21
C VAL A 154 9.03 16.97 0.13
N ARG A 155 8.38 17.67 1.06
CA ARG A 155 6.98 17.45 1.40
C ARG A 155 6.06 18.09 0.36
N VAL A 156 5.06 17.33 -0.09
CA VAL A 156 4.02 17.85 -0.98
C VAL A 156 2.84 18.28 -0.14
N GLU A 157 2.64 19.59 -0.03
CA GLU A 157 1.48 20.13 0.68
C GLU A 157 0.17 19.86 -0.06
N VAL A 158 -0.93 19.80 0.69
CA VAL A 158 -2.26 19.45 0.16
C VAL A 158 -2.72 20.40 -0.95
N GLU A 159 -2.37 21.68 -0.82
CA GLU A 159 -2.71 22.76 -1.76
C GLU A 159 -1.75 22.82 -2.97
N ASN A 160 -0.70 22.01 -2.98
CA ASN A 160 0.30 22.03 -4.05
C ASN A 160 -0.29 21.51 -5.38
N ASP A 161 0.11 22.12 -6.49
CA ASP A 161 -0.29 21.69 -7.85
C ASP A 161 -0.01 20.22 -8.13
N THR A 162 1.03 19.65 -7.52
CA THR A 162 1.34 18.22 -7.59
C THR A 162 0.20 17.38 -7.05
N MET A 163 -0.40 17.74 -5.92
CA MET A 163 -1.56 17.02 -5.36
C MET A 163 -2.77 17.09 -6.28
N ARG A 164 -3.04 18.27 -6.86
CA ARG A 164 -4.12 18.45 -7.84
C ARG A 164 -3.92 17.57 -9.08
N ARG A 165 -2.69 17.52 -9.59
CA ARG A 165 -2.33 16.67 -10.74
C ARG A 165 -2.45 15.18 -10.40
N LEU A 166 -2.00 14.75 -9.20
CA LEU A 166 -2.15 13.35 -8.77
C LEU A 166 -3.62 12.95 -8.60
N ASN A 167 -4.49 13.84 -8.14
CA ASN A 167 -5.93 13.57 -8.10
C ASN A 167 -6.49 13.39 -9.53
N GLY A 168 -6.00 14.15 -10.50
CA GLY A 168 -6.31 13.93 -11.93
C GLY A 168 -5.86 12.56 -12.42
N VAL A 169 -4.66 12.11 -12.03
CA VAL A 169 -4.15 10.76 -12.31
C VAL A 169 -5.03 9.69 -11.68
N TRP A 170 -5.42 9.85 -10.41
CA TRP A 170 -6.33 8.94 -9.72
C TRP A 170 -7.64 8.76 -10.50
N ARG A 171 -8.29 9.86 -10.88
CA ARG A 171 -9.57 9.82 -11.61
C ARG A 171 -9.47 9.17 -13.00
N LYS A 172 -8.31 9.26 -13.65
CA LYS A 172 -8.11 8.77 -15.02
C LYS A 172 -7.58 7.35 -15.09
N GLU A 173 -6.70 6.98 -14.16
CA GLU A 173 -5.89 5.77 -14.26
C GLU A 173 -6.24 4.75 -13.17
N PHE A 174 -6.86 5.17 -12.05
CA PHE A 174 -7.17 4.30 -10.92
C PHE A 174 -8.66 4.01 -10.70
N LEU A 175 -9.57 4.89 -11.13
CA LEU A 175 -11.01 4.61 -11.19
C LEU A 175 -11.35 3.94 -12.52
#